data_AF-A0A951UKX6-F1
#
_entry.id   AF-A0A951UKX6-F1
#
_cell.length_a   1.000
_cell.length_b   1.000
_cell.length_c   1.000
_cell.angle_alpha   90.00
_cell.angle_beta   90.00
_cell.angle_gamma   90.00
#
_symmetry.space_group_name_H-M   'P 1'
#
loop_
_entity.id
_entity.type
_entity.pdbx_description
1 polymer ?
#
loop_
_entity_poly.entity_id
_entity_poly.type
_entity_poly.pdbx_seq_one_letter_code
_entity_poly.pdbx_strand_id
1 'polypeptide(L)'
;MKILELTPHRVLLRDRAISLWFSAVGFIVAGLIITALGELTTLTCHRGLSPQSQCQLSRFGMLGIGSSQEQLNTLQGASVDRHYSRKGKVTYAVVLSTGLGNVQFSSHYGGDRQQKETIAAQINAFANNPNQLSLQVQQDDRPWMLLFGGLPLVLGVVLGVAVCRVTRCDLDKTTGKLRIARWGIRGIQVSEYPLHQLVAADLITRIRRYKGKLHTTYRISFRLMNGKQIHLNYFFAEDKQRAKVASALSQFLAIRSPTGATEAIDPPSDPHLDKAETLYRLGMAQYRQHQTQEAGSNLKQARDLFSTQHNAQRVMEIQTVLWQLGLE
;
A
#
# COMPACT_ATOMS: atom_id res chain seq x y z
N MET A 1 20.58 2.83 8.89
CA MET A 1 22.02 2.72 8.59
C MET A 1 22.72 2.04 9.75
N LYS A 2 23.54 1.03 9.47
CA LYS A 2 24.34 0.32 10.47
C LYS A 2 25.81 0.64 10.23
N ILE A 3 26.56 0.80 11.32
CA ILE A 3 28.02 0.87 11.28
C ILE A 3 28.52 -0.56 11.06
N LEU A 4 29.26 -0.80 9.98
CA LEU A 4 29.86 -2.10 9.69
C LEU A 4 31.27 -2.19 10.27
N GLU A 5 32.01 -1.08 10.23
CA GLU A 5 33.38 -0.99 10.69
C GLU A 5 33.60 0.41 11.29
N LEU A 6 34.19 0.46 12.48
CA LEU A 6 34.56 1.69 13.17
C LEU A 6 35.99 1.52 13.68
N THR A 7 36.95 2.04 12.93
CA THR A 7 38.36 2.10 13.33
C THR A 7 38.84 3.55 13.32
N PRO A 8 39.98 3.87 13.96
CA PRO A 8 40.52 5.23 13.96
C PRO A 8 40.80 5.79 12.56
N HIS A 9 40.99 4.89 11.58
CA HIS A 9 41.35 5.21 10.20
C HIS A 9 40.22 4.97 9.18
N ARG A 10 39.19 4.19 9.52
CA ARG A 10 38.09 3.88 8.60
C ARG A 10 36.73 3.83 9.29
N VAL A 11 35.73 4.45 8.67
CA VAL A 11 34.32 4.31 9.05
C VAL A 11 33.52 3.81 7.86
N LEU A 12 32.98 2.60 8.01
CA LEU A 12 32.13 1.99 6.99
C LEU A 12 30.68 1.99 7.46
N LEU A 13 29.84 2.74 6.76
CA LEU A 13 28.41 2.79 7.01
C LEU A 13 27.66 2.13 5.85
N ARG A 14 26.64 1.32 6.17
CA ARG A 14 25.74 0.73 5.19
C ARG A 14 24.29 0.97 5.57
N ASP A 15 23.52 1.48 4.62
CA ASP A 15 22.08 1.61 4.79
C ASP A 15 21.32 0.61 3.91
N ARG A 16 20.41 -0.13 4.54
CA ARG A 16 19.51 -1.08 3.88
C ARG A 16 18.14 -0.96 4.51
N ALA A 17 17.15 -0.62 3.71
CA ALA A 17 15.75 -0.52 4.14
C ALA A 17 15.12 -1.92 4.22
N ILE A 18 15.55 -2.72 5.20
CA ILE A 18 15.14 -4.12 5.37
C ILE A 18 13.63 -4.25 5.56
N SER A 19 13.00 -3.37 6.33
CA SER A 19 11.55 -3.39 6.56
C SER A 19 10.76 -3.22 5.26
N LEU A 20 11.12 -2.23 4.44
CA LEU A 20 10.49 -1.99 3.15
C LEU A 20 10.72 -3.15 2.16
N TRP A 21 11.85 -3.84 2.27
CA TRP A 21 12.09 -5.05 1.47
C TRP A 21 11.12 -6.17 1.83
N PHE A 22 10.89 -6.43 3.12
CA PHE A 22 9.88 -7.40 3.56
C PHE A 22 8.46 -7.00 3.15
N SER A 23 8.13 -5.71 3.23
CA SER A 23 6.84 -5.21 2.72
C SER A 23 6.70 -5.49 1.22
N ALA A 24 7.72 -5.18 0.41
CA ALA A 24 7.70 -5.44 -1.02
C ALA A 24 7.53 -6.94 -1.34
N VAL A 25 8.28 -7.81 -0.65
CA VAL A 25 8.14 -9.27 -0.80
C VAL A 25 6.73 -9.73 -0.41
N GLY A 26 6.18 -9.21 0.69
CA GLY A 26 4.82 -9.52 1.12
C GLY A 26 3.77 -9.15 0.07
N PHE A 27 3.89 -7.97 -0.54
CA PHE A 27 2.99 -7.54 -1.63
C PHE A 27 3.10 -8.44 -2.86
N ILE A 28 4.31 -8.84 -3.26
CA ILE A 28 4.53 -9.74 -4.40
C ILE A 28 3.90 -11.11 -4.11
N VAL A 29 4.16 -11.69 -2.94
CA VAL A 29 3.63 -13.00 -2.55
C VAL A 29 2.10 -12.97 -2.47
N ALA A 30 1.52 -11.95 -1.82
CA ALA A 30 0.08 -11.79 -1.74
C ALA A 30 -0.56 -11.64 -3.13
N GLY A 31 0.06 -10.83 -4.00
CA GLY A 31 -0.39 -10.66 -5.38
C GLY A 31 -0.37 -11.97 -6.16
N LEU A 32 0.73 -12.73 -6.09
CA LEU A 32 0.85 -14.04 -6.73
C LEU A 32 -0.20 -15.03 -6.25
N ILE A 33 -0.44 -15.11 -4.93
CA ILE A 33 -1.47 -15.98 -4.34
C ILE A 33 -2.84 -15.60 -4.90
N ILE A 34 -3.22 -14.32 -4.86
CA ILE A 34 -4.53 -13.87 -5.36
C ILE A 34 -4.68 -14.18 -6.85
N THR A 35 -3.67 -13.90 -7.68
CA THR A 35 -3.72 -14.21 -9.11
C THR A 35 -3.85 -15.71 -9.39
N ALA A 36 -3.23 -16.55 -8.55
CA ALA A 36 -3.28 -18.01 -8.71
C ALA A 36 -4.67 -18.60 -8.39
N LEU A 37 -5.52 -17.88 -7.65
CA LEU A 37 -6.91 -18.26 -7.40
C LEU A 37 -7.83 -18.01 -8.59
N GLY A 38 -7.35 -17.35 -9.65
CA GLY A 38 -8.10 -17.15 -10.89
C GLY A 38 -8.34 -18.47 -11.60
N GLU A 39 -9.61 -18.82 -11.76
CA GLU A 39 -10.05 -20.02 -12.49
C GLU A 39 -10.99 -19.66 -13.64
N LEU A 40 -10.89 -20.47 -14.70
CA LEU A 40 -11.86 -20.54 -15.78
C LEU A 40 -12.64 -21.84 -15.62
N THR A 41 -13.93 -21.73 -15.34
CA THR A 41 -14.84 -22.88 -15.24
C THR A 41 -15.71 -22.94 -16.49
N THR A 42 -15.71 -24.08 -17.15
CA THR A 42 -16.54 -24.35 -18.33
C THR A 42 -17.34 -25.63 -18.11
N LEU A 43 -18.66 -25.54 -18.23
CA LEU A 43 -19.54 -26.69 -18.30
C LEU A 43 -19.98 -26.87 -19.74
N THR A 44 -19.63 -28.02 -20.32
CA THR A 44 -20.03 -28.43 -21.66
C THR A 44 -20.90 -29.66 -21.56
N CYS A 45 -22.09 -29.62 -22.14
CA CYS A 45 -23.00 -30.75 -22.20
C CYS A 45 -23.43 -30.99 -23.64
N HIS A 46 -23.46 -32.26 -24.03
CA HIS A 46 -23.99 -32.71 -25.30
C HIS A 46 -25.00 -33.83 -25.07
N ARG A 47 -26.20 -33.68 -25.65
CA ARG A 47 -27.19 -34.76 -25.77
C ARG A 47 -26.95 -35.45 -27.11
N GLY A 48 -26.32 -36.62 -27.05
CA GLY A 48 -26.21 -37.51 -28.20
C GLY A 48 -27.51 -38.29 -28.43
N LEU A 49 -27.44 -39.28 -29.32
CA LEU A 49 -28.52 -40.27 -29.54
C LEU A 49 -28.71 -41.20 -28.33
N SER A 50 -27.75 -41.23 -27.40
CA SER A 50 -27.88 -41.97 -26.14
C SER A 50 -28.79 -41.22 -25.16
N PRO A 51 -29.66 -41.93 -24.40
CA PRO A 51 -30.57 -41.30 -23.44
C PRO A 51 -29.84 -40.60 -22.27
N GLN A 52 -28.54 -40.84 -22.09
CA GLN A 52 -27.72 -40.15 -21.09
C GLN A 52 -26.98 -38.96 -21.73
N SER A 53 -27.25 -37.75 -21.23
CA SER A 53 -26.52 -36.53 -21.59
C SER A 53 -25.10 -36.58 -21.05
N GLN A 54 -24.09 -36.45 -21.91
CA GLN A 54 -22.69 -36.39 -21.48
C GLN A 54 -22.36 -34.94 -21.12
N CYS A 55 -22.17 -34.68 -19.83
CA CYS A 55 -21.74 -33.39 -19.32
C CYS A 55 -20.32 -33.47 -18.78
N GLN A 56 -19.54 -32.44 -19.04
CA GLN A 56 -18.16 -32.33 -18.62
C GLN A 56 -17.95 -30.97 -17.97
N LEU A 57 -17.47 -30.99 -16.73
CA LEU A 57 -17.05 -29.80 -15.99
C LEU A 57 -15.52 -29.70 -16.06
N SER A 58 -15.04 -28.69 -16.76
CA SER A 58 -13.62 -28.38 -16.86
C SER A 58 -13.30 -27.11 -16.08
N ARG A 59 -12.34 -27.20 -15.15
CA ARG A 59 -11.78 -26.05 -14.44
C ARG A 59 -10.33 -25.88 -14.85
N PHE A 60 -9.95 -24.67 -15.24
CA PHE A 60 -8.60 -24.32 -15.65
C PHE A 60 -8.07 -23.16 -14.80
N GLY A 61 -7.03 -23.42 -14.01
CA GLY A 61 -6.31 -22.37 -13.29
C GLY A 61 -5.50 -21.47 -14.22
N MET A 62 -5.19 -20.26 -13.78
CA MET A 62 -4.50 -19.23 -14.57
C MET A 62 -3.12 -19.64 -15.10
N LEU A 63 -2.42 -20.55 -14.42
CA LEU A 63 -1.09 -21.06 -14.80
C LEU A 63 -1.12 -22.51 -15.30
N GLY A 64 -2.30 -23.06 -15.61
CA GLY A 64 -2.47 -24.49 -15.88
C GLY A 64 -2.28 -25.40 -14.66
N ILE A 65 -1.90 -24.83 -13.52
CA ILE A 65 -1.83 -25.51 -12.23
C ILE A 65 -3.26 -25.77 -11.75
N GLY A 66 -3.59 -27.04 -11.50
CA GLY A 66 -4.90 -27.44 -10.97
C GLY A 66 -6.00 -27.58 -12.04
N SER A 67 -5.66 -27.87 -13.29
CA SER A 67 -6.69 -28.23 -14.27
C SER A 67 -7.38 -29.52 -13.86
N SER A 68 -8.69 -29.47 -13.63
CA SER A 68 -9.51 -30.64 -13.33
C SER A 68 -10.60 -30.79 -14.37
N GLN A 69 -10.76 -31.99 -14.89
CA GLN A 69 -11.86 -32.36 -15.77
C GLN A 69 -12.66 -33.45 -15.08
N GLU A 70 -13.92 -33.17 -14.79
CA GLU A 70 -14.83 -34.09 -14.13
C GLU A 70 -16.00 -34.41 -15.07
N GLN A 71 -16.23 -35.68 -15.33
CA GLN A 71 -17.41 -36.13 -16.07
C GLN A 71 -18.60 -36.16 -15.11
N LEU A 72 -19.70 -35.50 -15.50
CA LEU A 72 -20.94 -35.47 -14.74
C LEU A 72 -21.90 -36.50 -15.36
N ASN A 73 -22.33 -37.49 -14.57
CA ASN A 73 -23.19 -38.58 -15.04
C ASN A 73 -24.50 -38.08 -15.65
N THR A 74 -25.30 -37.39 -14.85
CA THR A 74 -26.63 -36.90 -15.23
C THR A 74 -26.86 -35.57 -14.56
N LEU A 75 -26.93 -34.51 -15.36
CA LEU A 75 -27.23 -33.17 -14.90
C LEU A 75 -28.74 -33.03 -14.70
N GLN A 76 -29.18 -32.87 -13.45
CA GLN A 76 -30.59 -32.70 -13.09
C GLN A 76 -30.99 -31.23 -13.04
N GLY A 77 -30.04 -30.34 -12.72
CA GLY A 77 -30.26 -28.91 -12.66
C GLY A 77 -29.12 -28.17 -11.98
N ALA A 78 -29.36 -26.91 -11.64
CA ALA A 78 -28.46 -26.05 -10.89
C ALA A 78 -29.22 -25.15 -9.91
N SER A 79 -28.59 -24.86 -8.79
CA SER A 79 -29.10 -23.90 -7.79
C SER A 79 -27.99 -22.93 -7.37
N VAL A 80 -28.40 -21.84 -6.73
CA VAL A 80 -27.46 -20.87 -6.15
C VAL A 80 -27.43 -21.08 -4.64
N ASP A 81 -26.30 -21.59 -4.16
CA ASP A 81 -26.04 -21.76 -2.73
C ASP A 81 -25.54 -20.44 -2.11
N ARG A 82 -25.84 -20.25 -0.83
CA ARG A 82 -25.54 -19.02 -0.07
C ARG A 82 -24.68 -19.35 1.13
N HIS A 83 -23.53 -18.71 1.21
CA HIS A 83 -22.64 -18.84 2.36
C HIS A 83 -22.58 -17.53 3.15
N TYR A 84 -22.82 -17.63 4.45
CA TYR A 84 -22.77 -16.51 5.40
C TYR A 84 -21.44 -16.50 6.13
N SER A 85 -20.67 -15.43 5.93
CA SER A 85 -19.46 -15.21 6.73
C SER A 85 -19.81 -14.83 8.18
N ARG A 86 -18.88 -15.03 9.11
CA ARG A 86 -19.00 -14.59 10.52
C ARG A 86 -19.31 -13.10 10.68
N LYS A 87 -19.04 -12.27 9.66
CA LYS A 87 -19.28 -10.82 9.65
C LYS A 87 -20.61 -10.45 8.95
N GLY A 88 -21.47 -11.42 8.65
CA GLY A 88 -22.76 -11.20 7.98
C GLY A 88 -22.67 -10.93 6.48
N LYS A 89 -21.47 -10.94 5.87
CA LYS A 89 -21.34 -10.87 4.40
C LYS A 89 -21.83 -12.18 3.80
N VAL A 90 -22.68 -12.08 2.78
CA VAL A 90 -23.21 -13.21 2.01
C VAL A 90 -22.40 -13.38 0.73
N THR A 91 -22.08 -14.61 0.40
CA THR A 91 -21.41 -15.00 -0.84
C THR A 91 -22.18 -16.13 -1.51
N TYR A 92 -22.09 -16.26 -2.83
CA TYR A 92 -22.93 -17.10 -3.66
C TYR A 92 -22.09 -18.03 -4.53
N ALA A 93 -22.52 -19.28 -4.67
CA ALA A 93 -21.92 -20.24 -5.60
C ALA A 93 -23.01 -20.97 -6.39
N VAL A 94 -22.71 -21.31 -7.64
CA VAL A 94 -23.60 -22.20 -8.41
C VAL A 94 -23.26 -23.63 -8.01
N VAL A 95 -24.27 -24.40 -7.68
CA VAL A 95 -24.18 -25.82 -7.34
C VAL A 95 -24.97 -26.61 -8.36
N LEU A 96 -24.32 -27.55 -9.02
CA LEU A 96 -24.91 -28.47 -9.98
C LEU A 96 -25.52 -29.65 -9.22
N SER A 97 -26.78 -29.94 -9.47
CA SER A 97 -27.44 -31.15 -8.95
C SER A 97 -27.29 -32.26 -9.98
N THR A 98 -26.67 -33.36 -9.57
CA THR A 98 -26.41 -34.53 -10.40
C THR A 98 -27.00 -35.79 -9.78
N GLY A 99 -27.10 -36.87 -10.56
CA GLY A 99 -27.55 -38.17 -10.04
C GLY A 99 -26.71 -38.74 -8.89
N LEU A 100 -25.46 -38.29 -8.71
CA LEU A 100 -24.57 -38.70 -7.61
C LEU A 100 -24.53 -37.71 -6.43
N GLY A 101 -25.26 -36.60 -6.54
CA GLY A 101 -25.25 -35.53 -5.54
C GLY A 101 -24.87 -34.18 -6.13
N ASN A 102 -24.51 -33.26 -5.24
CA ASN A 102 -24.26 -31.87 -5.58
C ASN A 102 -22.77 -31.63 -5.85
N VAL A 103 -22.45 -31.04 -7.01
CA VAL A 103 -21.09 -30.66 -7.42
C VAL A 103 -21.03 -29.16 -7.57
N GLN A 104 -20.06 -28.51 -6.94
CA GLN A 104 -19.92 -27.05 -7.06
C GLN A 104 -19.46 -26.69 -8.48
N PHE A 105 -20.04 -25.68 -9.10
CA PHE A 105 -19.63 -25.23 -10.43
C PHE A 105 -18.23 -24.58 -10.37
N SER A 106 -18.12 -23.47 -9.62
CA SER A 106 -16.85 -22.79 -9.29
C SER A 106 -16.29 -23.27 -7.95
N SER A 107 -14.97 -23.25 -7.77
CA SER A 107 -14.31 -23.64 -6.50
C SER A 107 -14.49 -22.63 -5.37
N HIS A 108 -14.94 -21.42 -5.69
CA HIS A 108 -15.10 -20.33 -4.73
C HIS A 108 -16.50 -19.69 -4.79
N TYR A 109 -16.87 -19.06 -3.68
CA TYR A 109 -18.07 -18.23 -3.57
C TYR A 109 -17.76 -16.78 -3.95
N GLY A 110 -18.64 -16.17 -4.72
CA GLY A 110 -18.52 -14.77 -5.20
C GLY A 110 -19.59 -13.85 -4.63
N GLY A 111 -19.44 -12.54 -4.84
CA GLY A 111 -20.43 -11.53 -4.42
C GLY A 111 -21.57 -11.30 -5.42
N ASP A 112 -21.39 -11.69 -6.68
CA ASP A 112 -22.36 -11.40 -7.75
C ASP A 112 -23.48 -12.45 -7.79
N ARG A 113 -24.57 -12.17 -7.07
CA ARG A 113 -25.75 -13.03 -7.06
C ARG A 113 -26.40 -13.15 -8.44
N GLN A 114 -26.52 -12.04 -9.16
CA GLN A 114 -27.29 -11.97 -10.41
C GLN A 114 -26.61 -12.79 -11.51
N GLN A 115 -25.28 -12.71 -11.62
CA GLN A 115 -24.52 -13.55 -12.55
C GLN A 115 -24.70 -15.04 -12.24
N LYS A 116 -24.67 -15.42 -10.95
CA LYS A 116 -24.83 -16.82 -10.51
C LYS A 116 -26.25 -17.34 -10.77
N GLU A 117 -27.27 -16.52 -10.54
CA GLU A 117 -28.66 -16.84 -10.87
C GLU A 117 -28.86 -16.99 -12.39
N THR A 118 -28.21 -16.14 -13.20
CA THR A 118 -28.25 -16.24 -14.66
C THR A 118 -27.63 -17.55 -15.15
N ILE A 119 -26.48 -17.93 -14.62
CA ILE A 119 -25.81 -19.21 -14.93
C ILE A 119 -26.70 -20.39 -14.53
N ALA A 120 -27.25 -20.40 -13.32
CA ALA A 120 -28.14 -21.46 -12.86
C ALA A 120 -29.41 -21.56 -13.72
N ALA A 121 -29.99 -20.42 -14.14
CA ALA A 121 -31.14 -20.39 -15.02
C ALA A 121 -30.83 -20.97 -16.41
N GLN A 122 -29.68 -20.64 -17.01
CA GLN A 122 -29.23 -21.22 -18.28
C GLN A 122 -29.07 -22.75 -18.20
N ILE A 123 -28.50 -23.24 -17.10
CA ILE A 123 -28.32 -24.67 -16.86
C ILE A 123 -29.68 -25.36 -16.67
N ASN A 124 -30.58 -24.77 -15.89
CA ASN A 124 -31.93 -25.31 -15.68
C ASN A 124 -32.77 -25.30 -16.96
N ALA A 125 -32.63 -24.28 -17.81
CA ALA A 125 -33.30 -24.24 -19.11
C ALA A 125 -32.88 -25.42 -20.00
N PHE A 126 -31.58 -25.72 -20.06
CA PHE A 126 -31.08 -26.91 -20.76
C PHE A 126 -31.60 -28.20 -20.14
N ALA A 127 -31.52 -28.35 -18.81
CA ALA A 127 -31.96 -29.55 -18.10
C ALA A 127 -33.44 -29.86 -18.37
N ASN A 128 -34.30 -28.83 -18.38
CA ASN A 128 -35.75 -28.97 -18.55
C ASN A 128 -36.21 -29.02 -20.03
N ASN A 129 -35.38 -28.63 -20.99
CA ASN A 129 -35.75 -28.61 -22.41
C ASN A 129 -35.01 -29.71 -23.20
N PRO A 130 -35.61 -30.89 -23.45
CA PRO A 130 -34.96 -32.00 -24.15
C PRO A 130 -34.52 -31.67 -25.59
N ASN A 131 -35.15 -30.66 -26.21
CA ASN A 131 -34.84 -30.26 -27.59
C ASN A 131 -33.53 -29.47 -27.71
N GLN A 132 -32.98 -28.98 -26.59
CA GLN A 132 -31.69 -28.31 -26.58
C GLN A 132 -30.57 -29.37 -26.57
N LEU A 133 -29.84 -29.49 -27.69
CA LEU A 133 -28.84 -30.54 -27.89
C LEU A 133 -27.48 -30.25 -27.22
N SER A 134 -27.16 -28.97 -26.99
CA SER A 134 -25.89 -28.56 -26.39
C SER A 134 -26.05 -27.39 -25.43
N LEU A 135 -25.21 -27.39 -24.41
CA LEU A 135 -25.03 -26.28 -23.48
C LEU A 135 -23.54 -26.04 -23.27
N GLN A 136 -23.13 -24.79 -23.39
CA GLN A 136 -21.80 -24.34 -22.97
C GLN A 136 -21.99 -23.11 -22.08
N VAL A 137 -21.62 -23.24 -20.81
CA VAL A 137 -21.63 -22.12 -19.87
C VAL A 137 -20.23 -21.93 -19.32
N GLN A 138 -19.77 -20.68 -19.37
CA GLN A 138 -18.43 -20.30 -18.97
C GLN A 138 -18.50 -19.23 -17.89
N GLN A 139 -17.69 -19.42 -16.85
CA GLN A 139 -17.39 -18.38 -15.88
C GLN A 139 -15.87 -18.19 -15.82
N ASP A 140 -15.47 -16.96 -16.11
CA ASP A 140 -14.06 -16.56 -16.11
C ASP A 140 -13.80 -15.54 -15.00
N ASP A 141 -13.21 -16.01 -13.90
CA ASP A 141 -12.87 -15.17 -12.76
C ASP A 141 -11.44 -14.61 -12.86
N ARG A 142 -10.68 -15.01 -13.89
CA ARG A 142 -9.28 -14.62 -14.09
C ARG A 142 -9.09 -13.10 -14.23
N PRO A 143 -9.94 -12.33 -14.95
CA PRO A 143 -9.76 -10.88 -15.06
C PRO A 143 -9.86 -10.17 -13.71
N TRP A 144 -10.81 -10.60 -12.86
CA TRP A 144 -10.97 -10.05 -11.53
C TRP A 144 -9.79 -10.40 -10.63
N MET A 145 -9.34 -11.65 -10.63
CA MET A 145 -8.17 -12.07 -9.85
C MET A 145 -6.88 -11.39 -10.35
N LEU A 146 -6.76 -11.14 -11.65
CA LEU A 146 -5.66 -10.38 -12.23
C LEU A 146 -5.71 -8.91 -11.80
N LEU A 147 -6.89 -8.30 -11.70
CA LEU A 147 -7.01 -6.92 -11.22
C LEU A 147 -6.63 -6.81 -9.75
N PHE A 148 -7.21 -7.67 -8.90
CA PHE A 148 -6.98 -7.63 -7.44
C PHE A 148 -5.62 -8.16 -7.01
N GLY A 149 -5.06 -9.14 -7.72
CA GLY A 149 -3.72 -9.69 -7.44
C GLY A 149 -2.61 -8.97 -8.21
N GLY A 150 -2.89 -8.47 -9.41
CA GLY A 150 -1.93 -7.75 -10.24
C GLY A 150 -1.55 -6.39 -9.66
N LEU A 151 -2.51 -5.65 -9.08
CA LEU A 151 -2.22 -4.36 -8.44
C LEU A 151 -1.18 -4.46 -7.30
N PRO A 152 -1.36 -5.33 -6.27
CA PRO A 152 -0.36 -5.50 -5.23
C PRO A 152 0.95 -6.10 -5.76
N LEU A 153 0.91 -6.96 -6.77
CA LEU A 153 2.11 -7.51 -7.41
C LEU A 153 2.94 -6.38 -8.05
N VAL A 154 2.33 -5.54 -8.88
CA VAL A 154 2.99 -4.39 -9.52
C VAL A 154 3.52 -3.42 -8.47
N LEU A 155 2.71 -3.11 -7.44
CA LEU A 155 3.14 -2.25 -6.35
C LEU A 155 4.33 -2.83 -5.60
N GLY A 156 4.31 -4.13 -5.31
CA GLY A 156 5.40 -4.84 -4.65
C GLY A 156 6.70 -4.81 -5.46
N VAL A 157 6.61 -5.01 -6.78
CA VAL A 157 7.76 -4.88 -7.70
C VAL A 157 8.30 -3.45 -7.70
N VAL A 158 7.43 -2.44 -7.87
CA VAL A 158 7.83 -1.03 -7.88
C VAL A 158 8.49 -0.64 -6.55
N LEU A 159 7.90 -1.04 -5.43
CA LEU A 159 8.47 -0.81 -4.10
C LEU A 159 9.80 -1.52 -3.95
N GLY A 160 9.89 -2.80 -4.30
CA GLY A 160 11.13 -3.58 -4.22
C GLY A 160 12.25 -2.91 -5.01
N VAL A 161 11.96 -2.51 -6.25
CA VAL A 161 12.87 -1.80 -7.14
C VAL A 161 13.31 -0.44 -6.57
N ALA A 162 12.39 0.34 -6.02
CA ALA A 162 12.69 1.63 -5.38
C ALA A 162 13.54 1.48 -4.10
N VAL A 163 13.29 0.40 -3.35
CA VAL A 163 13.87 0.11 -2.03
C VAL A 163 15.21 -0.62 -2.12
N CYS A 164 15.50 -1.28 -3.24
CA CYS A 164 16.79 -1.92 -3.54
C CYS A 164 17.97 -0.92 -3.59
N ARG A 165 17.75 0.36 -3.32
CA ARG A 165 18.80 1.36 -3.18
C ARG A 165 19.59 1.17 -1.90
N VAL A 166 20.69 0.44 -1.99
CA VAL A 166 21.66 0.31 -0.90
C VAL A 166 22.66 1.46 -1.02
N THR A 167 22.89 2.19 0.07
CA THR A 167 23.92 3.23 0.13
C THR A 167 25.04 2.77 1.05
N ARG A 168 26.27 2.75 0.54
CA ARG A 168 27.49 2.50 1.29
C ARG A 168 28.29 3.79 1.35
N CYS A 169 28.68 4.17 2.55
CA CYS A 169 29.53 5.33 2.81
C CYS A 169 30.81 4.79 3.44
N ASP A 170 31.95 5.06 2.82
CA ASP A 170 33.27 4.64 3.28
C ASP A 170 34.11 5.91 3.49
N LEU A 171 34.45 6.18 4.74
CA LEU A 171 35.36 7.26 5.10
C LEU A 171 36.69 6.62 5.45
N ASP A 172 37.72 6.93 4.69
CA ASP A 172 39.04 6.35 4.88
C ASP A 172 40.09 7.46 4.98
N LYS A 173 40.73 7.55 6.15
CA LYS A 173 41.81 8.51 6.43
C LYS A 173 43.11 8.12 5.76
N THR A 174 43.34 6.83 5.48
CA THR A 174 44.58 6.38 4.84
C THR A 174 44.64 6.84 3.39
N THR A 175 43.51 6.74 2.68
CA THR A 175 43.37 7.26 1.32
C THR A 175 42.96 8.73 1.28
N GLY A 176 42.51 9.30 2.40
CA GLY A 176 42.04 10.68 2.49
C GLY A 176 40.77 10.92 1.67
N LYS A 177 39.92 9.91 1.49
CA LYS A 177 38.73 9.96 0.62
C LYS A 177 37.46 9.49 1.32
N LEU A 178 36.37 10.22 1.04
CA LEU A 178 34.99 9.84 1.33
C LEU A 178 34.40 9.25 0.05
N ARG A 179 34.04 7.97 0.08
CA ARG A 179 33.42 7.27 -1.05
C ARG A 179 31.97 6.96 -0.71
N ILE A 180 31.05 7.48 -1.51
CA ILE A 180 29.61 7.20 -1.39
C ILE A 180 29.22 6.36 -2.60
N ALA A 181 29.03 5.07 -2.38
CA ALA A 181 28.52 4.14 -3.38
C ALA A 181 27.01 3.96 -3.21
N ARG A 182 26.25 4.27 -4.25
CA ARG A 182 24.80 4.09 -4.31
C ARG A 182 24.50 3.03 -5.34
N TRP A 183 23.99 1.91 -4.88
CA TRP A 183 23.46 0.86 -5.75
C TRP A 183 22.03 1.20 -6.12
N GLY A 184 21.68 1.04 -7.39
CA GLY A 184 20.32 1.20 -7.87
C GLY A 184 20.11 0.45 -9.18
N ILE A 185 18.97 0.70 -9.81
CA ILE A 185 18.57 0.04 -11.07
C ILE A 185 19.54 0.40 -12.21
N ARG A 186 20.08 1.63 -12.19
CA ARG A 186 21.04 2.14 -13.19
C ARG A 186 22.50 1.75 -12.88
N GLY A 187 22.72 0.71 -12.08
CA GLY A 187 24.05 0.28 -11.66
C GLY A 187 24.57 1.00 -10.42
N ILE A 188 25.89 1.06 -10.30
CA ILE A 188 26.60 1.60 -9.14
C ILE A 188 27.04 3.03 -9.43
N GLN A 189 26.49 4.00 -8.72
CA GLN A 189 27.00 5.37 -8.74
C GLN A 189 27.97 5.55 -7.57
N VAL A 190 29.25 5.74 -7.87
CA VAL A 190 30.28 6.03 -6.88
C VAL A 190 30.64 7.51 -6.97
N SER A 191 30.50 8.22 -5.85
CA SER A 191 30.96 9.60 -5.72
C SER A 191 32.10 9.65 -4.72
N GLU A 192 33.24 10.21 -5.14
CA GLU A 192 34.41 10.39 -4.28
C GLU A 192 34.59 11.86 -3.93
N TYR A 193 34.90 12.13 -2.68
CA TYR A 193 35.18 13.47 -2.17
C TYR A 193 36.45 13.43 -1.30
N PRO A 194 37.37 14.39 -1.43
CA PRO A 194 38.54 14.46 -0.55
C PRO A 194 38.12 14.75 0.89
N LEU A 195 38.69 14.04 1.87
CA LEU A 195 38.35 14.23 3.29
C LEU A 195 38.68 15.65 3.77
N HIS A 196 39.78 16.24 3.27
CA HIS A 196 40.19 17.59 3.67
C HIS A 196 39.19 18.68 3.25
N GLN A 197 38.31 18.41 2.28
CA GLN A 197 37.27 19.36 1.88
C GLN A 197 36.06 19.31 2.82
N LEU A 198 35.96 18.33 3.71
CA LEU A 198 34.86 18.21 4.67
C LEU A 198 35.09 19.15 5.84
N VAL A 199 34.24 20.16 5.97
CA VAL A 199 34.29 21.13 7.07
C VAL A 199 33.48 20.65 8.27
N ALA A 200 32.35 20.00 8.02
CA ALA A 200 31.45 19.52 9.08
C ALA A 200 30.62 18.31 8.64
N ALA A 201 30.23 17.49 9.62
CA ALA A 201 29.20 16.47 9.49
C ALA A 201 28.05 16.84 10.43
N ASP A 202 27.02 17.48 9.87
CA ASP A 202 25.89 17.99 10.64
C ASP A 202 24.78 16.94 10.70
N LEU A 203 24.13 16.85 11.87
CA LEU A 203 22.90 16.10 12.06
C LEU A 203 21.72 17.08 11.98
N ILE A 204 21.11 17.18 10.81
CA ILE A 204 19.91 17.98 10.61
C ILE A 204 18.73 17.21 11.21
N THR A 205 18.09 17.81 12.20
CA THR A 205 16.88 17.26 12.83
C THR A 205 15.67 18.03 12.32
N ARG A 206 14.76 17.34 11.64
CA ARG A 206 13.50 17.89 11.14
C ARG A 206 12.34 17.28 11.93
N ILE A 207 11.70 18.11 12.74
CA ILE A 207 10.50 17.74 13.48
C ILE A 207 9.30 18.10 12.61
N ARG A 208 8.39 17.15 12.37
CA ARG A 208 7.13 17.37 11.65
C ARG A 208 5.97 16.91 12.51
N ARG A 209 4.91 17.71 12.58
CA ARG A 209 3.67 17.30 13.25
C ARG A 209 2.75 16.63 12.22
N TYR A 210 2.46 15.34 12.39
CA TYR A 210 1.54 14.59 11.54
C TYR A 210 0.45 13.94 12.39
N LYS A 211 -0.83 14.25 12.11
CA LYS A 211 -2.00 13.77 12.86
C LYS A 211 -1.87 13.95 14.39
N GLY A 212 -1.40 15.12 14.82
CA GLY A 212 -1.22 15.44 16.24
C GLY A 212 -0.03 14.75 16.92
N LYS A 213 0.73 13.90 16.21
CA LYS A 213 1.95 13.28 16.71
C LYS A 213 3.19 13.99 16.15
N LEU A 214 4.19 14.17 17.00
CA LEU A 214 5.51 14.70 16.61
C LEU A 214 6.33 13.57 15.98
N HIS A 215 6.74 13.75 14.73
CA HIS A 215 7.61 12.86 13.99
C HIS A 215 8.94 13.54 13.75
N THR A 216 9.99 13.04 14.39
CA THR A 216 11.35 13.55 14.19
C THR A 216 12.06 12.73 13.12
N THR A 217 12.48 13.41 12.06
CA THR A 217 13.31 12.86 10.99
C THR A 217 14.72 13.42 11.11
N TYR A 218 15.73 12.58 10.97
CA TYR A 218 17.11 13.00 11.06
C TYR A 218 17.79 12.76 9.72
N ARG A 219 18.69 13.67 9.36
CA ARG A 219 19.47 13.60 8.12
C ARG A 219 20.90 13.98 8.45
N ILE A 220 21.84 13.15 8.00
CA ILE A 220 23.27 13.45 8.10
C ILE A 220 23.65 14.18 6.82
N SER A 221 24.23 15.37 6.96
CA SER A 221 24.76 16.16 5.85
C SER A 221 26.23 16.46 6.06
N PHE A 222 27.03 16.16 5.05
CA PHE A 222 28.41 16.60 4.98
C PHE A 222 28.47 17.98 4.33
N ARG A 223 29.11 18.93 4.99
CA ARG A 223 29.35 20.28 4.47
C ARG A 223 30.76 20.36 3.93
N LEU A 224 30.91 20.79 2.68
CA LEU A 224 32.20 20.98 2.04
C LEU A 224 32.68 22.43 2.19
N MET A 225 33.99 22.65 2.02
CA MET A 225 34.61 23.98 2.06
C MET A 225 34.01 24.96 1.03
N ASN A 226 33.55 24.46 -0.11
CA ASN A 226 32.87 25.25 -1.14
C ASN A 226 31.40 25.57 -0.80
N GLY A 227 30.94 25.29 0.43
CA GLY A 227 29.56 25.49 0.87
C GLY A 227 28.56 24.43 0.38
N LYS A 228 28.95 23.53 -0.53
CA LYS A 228 28.07 22.45 -1.01
C LYS A 228 27.76 21.49 0.13
N GLN A 229 26.49 21.09 0.24
CA GLN A 229 26.06 20.06 1.18
C GLN A 229 25.81 18.74 0.44
N ILE A 230 26.48 17.68 0.89
CA ILE A 230 26.17 16.32 0.46
C ILE A 230 25.30 15.70 1.53
N HIS A 231 24.07 15.43 1.15
CA HIS A 231 23.17 14.74 2.03
C HIS A 231 23.27 13.23 1.85
N LEU A 232 23.40 12.52 2.97
CA LEU A 232 23.07 11.10 3.00
C LEU A 232 21.54 10.95 2.98
N ASN A 233 21.05 9.92 2.30
CA ASN A 233 19.62 9.72 2.06
C ASN A 233 18.84 9.54 3.38
N TYR A 234 17.52 9.77 3.32
CA TYR A 234 16.64 9.77 4.49
C TYR A 234 16.72 8.48 5.31
N PHE A 235 16.94 8.64 6.61
CA PHE A 235 17.03 7.54 7.57
C PHE A 235 15.65 7.23 8.15
N PHE A 236 15.25 5.95 8.09
CA PHE A 236 14.19 5.37 8.90
C PHE A 236 14.82 4.39 9.92
N ALA A 237 15.58 4.91 10.88
CA ALA A 237 16.11 4.13 12.02
C ALA A 237 15.57 4.65 13.36
N GLU A 238 15.73 3.92 14.46
CA GLU A 238 15.43 4.45 15.80
C GLU A 238 16.41 5.55 16.21
N ASP A 239 15.94 6.51 17.01
CA ASP A 239 16.70 7.71 17.41
C ASP A 239 18.02 7.39 18.11
N LYS A 240 18.06 6.32 18.92
CA LYS A 240 19.28 5.88 19.62
C LYS A 240 20.40 5.44 18.67
N GLN A 241 20.08 4.75 17.58
CA GLN A 241 21.10 4.34 16.60
C GLN A 241 21.63 5.53 15.80
N ARG A 242 20.76 6.51 15.52
CA ARG A 242 21.12 7.72 14.75
C ARG A 242 22.09 8.61 15.51
N ALA A 243 21.83 8.86 16.79
CA ALA A 243 22.73 9.63 17.64
C ALA A 243 24.12 8.98 17.74
N LYS A 244 24.18 7.64 17.82
CA LYS A 244 25.44 6.89 17.82
C LYS A 244 26.21 7.07 16.50
N VAL A 245 25.56 6.98 15.35
CA VAL A 245 26.21 7.16 14.04
C VAL A 245 26.73 8.60 13.88
N ALA A 246 25.92 9.60 14.23
CA ALA A 246 26.32 11.00 14.17
C ALA A 246 27.53 11.27 15.09
N SER A 247 27.46 10.81 16.34
CA SER A 247 28.54 10.93 17.32
C SER A 247 29.83 10.27 16.82
N ALA A 248 29.75 9.03 16.32
CA ALA A 248 30.90 8.31 15.77
C ALA A 248 31.52 9.03 14.57
N LEU A 249 30.71 9.61 13.67
CA LEU A 249 31.21 10.40 12.54
C LEU A 249 31.91 11.68 13.00
N SER A 250 31.35 12.42 13.96
CA SER A 250 31.98 13.62 14.50
C SER A 250 33.29 13.32 15.22
N GLN A 251 33.33 12.27 16.04
CA GLN A 251 34.55 11.81 16.71
C GLN A 251 35.61 11.38 15.69
N PHE A 252 35.21 10.63 14.66
CA PHE A 252 36.13 10.17 13.64
C PHE A 252 36.75 11.32 12.85
N LEU A 253 35.97 12.34 12.51
CA LEU A 253 36.47 13.49 11.75
C LEU A 253 37.27 14.47 12.62
N ALA A 254 37.25 14.34 13.96
CA ALA A 254 37.84 15.30 14.90
C ALA A 254 37.35 16.75 14.67
N ILE A 255 36.17 16.89 14.08
CA ILE A 255 35.50 18.18 13.84
C ILE A 255 34.63 18.49 15.06
N ARG A 256 34.52 19.78 15.45
CA ARG A 256 33.64 20.26 16.52
C ARG A 256 32.29 19.51 16.49
N SER A 257 31.86 19.03 17.67
CA SER A 257 30.63 18.27 17.87
C SER A 257 29.46 18.84 17.08
N PRO A 258 28.55 18.01 16.55
CA PRO A 258 27.42 18.46 15.75
C PRO A 258 26.66 19.49 16.57
N THR A 259 26.71 20.74 16.13
CA THR A 259 25.82 21.76 16.67
C THR A 259 24.44 21.32 16.21
N GLY A 260 23.58 20.91 17.15
CA GLY A 260 22.23 20.47 16.85
C GLY A 260 21.45 21.61 16.22
N ALA A 261 21.62 21.81 14.92
CA ALA A 261 20.83 22.75 14.15
C ALA A 261 19.45 22.12 14.01
N THR A 262 18.58 22.44 14.97
CA THR A 262 17.15 22.20 14.87
C THR A 262 16.63 23.19 13.84
N GLU A 263 16.66 22.78 12.57
CA GLU A 263 15.98 23.50 11.52
C GLU A 263 14.49 23.21 11.71
N ALA A 264 13.84 24.05 12.52
CA ALA A 264 12.39 24.13 12.61
C ALA A 264 11.87 24.68 11.28
N ILE A 265 11.84 23.83 10.26
CA ILE A 265 11.12 24.10 9.02
C ILE A 265 9.71 23.58 9.23
N ASP A 266 8.96 24.28 10.08
CA ASP A 266 7.70 24.73 9.53
C ASP A 266 8.11 25.88 8.58
N PRO A 267 7.62 25.97 7.32
CA PRO A 267 7.54 27.30 6.69
C PRO A 267 6.86 28.23 7.71
N PRO A 268 7.02 29.57 7.67
CA PRO A 268 6.17 30.41 8.51
C PRO A 268 4.74 29.94 8.24
N SER A 269 4.17 29.18 9.18
CA SER A 269 2.78 28.83 9.18
C SER A 269 2.20 30.20 9.31
N ASP A 270 1.62 30.68 8.22
CA ASP A 270 0.95 31.97 8.20
C ASP A 270 0.24 32.06 9.55
N PRO A 271 0.58 33.03 10.42
CA PRO A 271 0.02 33.08 11.76
C PRO A 271 -1.52 33.08 11.72
N HIS A 272 -2.09 33.45 10.58
CA HIS A 272 -3.51 33.31 10.31
C HIS A 272 -3.97 31.85 10.11
N LEU A 273 -3.17 30.95 9.54
CA LEU A 273 -3.50 29.53 9.30
C LEU A 273 -3.56 28.74 10.62
N ASP A 274 -2.64 29.04 11.56
CA ASP A 274 -2.66 28.41 12.89
C ASP A 274 -3.86 28.89 13.73
N LYS A 275 -4.23 30.17 13.60
CA LYS A 275 -5.45 30.73 14.21
C LYS A 275 -6.73 30.11 13.63
N ALA A 276 -6.82 29.95 12.31
CA ALA A 276 -7.97 29.34 11.64
C ALA A 276 -8.19 27.89 12.08
N GLU A 277 -7.12 27.09 12.12
CA GLU A 277 -7.17 25.69 12.55
C GLU A 277 -7.48 25.56 14.05
N THR A 278 -7.00 26.49 14.88
CA THR A 278 -7.32 26.52 16.32
C THR A 278 -8.81 26.79 16.56
N LEU A 279 -9.37 27.81 15.88
CA LEU A 279 -10.80 28.13 15.95
C LEU A 279 -11.67 26.98 15.44
N TYR A 280 -11.27 26.33 14.34
CA TYR A 280 -11.96 25.15 13.82
C TYR A 280 -12.01 24.02 14.84
N ARG A 281 -10.87 23.68 15.47
CA ARG A 281 -10.81 22.61 16.47
C ARG A 281 -11.63 22.93 17.71
N LEU A 282 -11.59 24.17 18.17
CA LEU A 282 -12.39 24.62 19.30
C LEU A 282 -13.88 24.51 18.98
N GLY A 283 -14.31 25.01 17.82
CA GLY A 283 -15.70 24.92 17.37
C GLY A 283 -16.19 23.47 17.22
N MET A 284 -15.37 22.57 16.66
CA MET A 284 -15.70 21.15 16.55
C MET A 284 -15.76 20.44 17.91
N ALA A 285 -14.95 20.86 18.90
CA ALA A 285 -15.00 20.32 20.25
C ALA A 285 -16.28 20.75 20.98
N GLN A 286 -16.65 22.03 20.88
CA GLN A 286 -17.88 22.59 21.43
C GLN A 286 -19.14 21.98 20.78
N TYR A 287 -19.09 21.74 19.47
CA TYR A 287 -20.15 21.03 18.75
C TYR A 287 -20.44 19.64 19.36
N ARG A 288 -19.37 18.88 19.67
CA ARG A 288 -19.50 17.56 20.32
C ARG A 288 -20.01 17.64 21.76
N GLN A 289 -19.84 18.78 22.43
CA GLN A 289 -20.34 19.04 23.77
C GLN A 289 -21.74 19.66 23.77
N HIS A 290 -22.42 19.72 22.61
CA HIS A 290 -23.73 20.34 22.43
C HIS A 290 -23.77 21.85 22.76
N GLN A 291 -22.62 22.53 22.77
CA GLN A 291 -22.51 23.99 22.94
C GLN A 291 -22.68 24.69 21.59
N THR A 292 -23.89 24.61 21.02
CA THR A 292 -24.18 24.97 19.61
C THR A 292 -23.87 26.43 19.26
N GLN A 293 -24.13 27.38 20.16
CA GLN A 293 -23.85 28.80 19.94
C GLN A 293 -22.35 29.11 19.88
N GLU A 294 -21.57 28.61 20.83
CA GLU A 294 -20.12 28.83 20.85
C GLU A 294 -19.43 28.10 19.69
N ALA A 295 -19.88 26.88 19.39
CA ALA A 295 -19.42 26.10 18.25
C ALA A 295 -19.64 26.87 16.93
N GLY A 296 -20.84 27.42 16.74
CA GLY A 296 -21.18 28.20 15.55
C GLY A 296 -20.32 29.44 15.39
N SER A 297 -20.06 30.18 16.47
CA SER A 297 -19.22 31.38 16.46
C SER A 297 -17.78 31.06 16.03
N ASN A 298 -17.16 30.06 16.65
CA ASN A 298 -15.79 29.67 16.35
C ASN A 298 -15.65 29.07 14.94
N LEU A 299 -16.62 28.28 14.49
CA LEU A 299 -16.64 27.72 13.14
C LEU A 299 -16.81 28.80 12.07
N LYS A 300 -17.66 29.81 12.28
CA LYS A 300 -17.79 30.96 11.34
C LYS A 300 -16.48 31.72 11.22
N GLN A 301 -15.83 32.06 12.34
CA GLN A 301 -14.53 32.74 12.32
C GLN A 301 -13.44 31.89 11.63
N ALA A 302 -13.43 30.57 11.86
CA ALA A 302 -12.50 29.67 11.18
C ALA A 302 -12.75 29.62 9.67
N ARG A 303 -14.01 29.54 9.23
CA ARG A 303 -14.40 29.54 7.81
C ARG A 303 -13.92 30.80 7.11
N ASP A 304 -14.13 31.96 7.73
CA ASP A 304 -13.76 33.24 7.15
C ASP A 304 -12.23 33.35 7.01
N LEU A 305 -11.46 32.88 8.00
CA LEU A 305 -10.00 32.80 7.92
C LEU A 305 -9.49 31.78 6.88
N PHE A 306 -10.17 30.64 6.70
CA PHE A 306 -9.81 29.69 5.64
C PHE A 306 -10.17 30.20 4.25
N SER A 307 -11.23 31.02 4.13
CA SER A 307 -11.62 31.68 2.89
C SER A 307 -10.56 32.68 2.42
N THR A 308 -10.04 33.52 3.32
CA THR A 308 -8.96 34.47 3.00
C THR A 308 -7.65 33.78 2.62
N GLN A 309 -7.45 32.52 3.03
CA GLN A 309 -6.30 31.70 2.68
C GLN A 309 -6.51 30.80 1.46
N HIS A 310 -7.63 30.95 0.75
CA HIS A 310 -8.00 30.12 -0.41
C HIS A 310 -8.05 28.61 -0.12
N ASN A 311 -8.35 28.20 1.12
CA ASN A 311 -8.48 26.78 1.49
C ASN A 311 -9.92 26.29 1.32
N ALA A 312 -10.36 26.14 0.06
CA ALA A 312 -11.74 25.82 -0.30
C ALA A 312 -12.27 24.52 0.34
N GLN A 313 -11.41 23.51 0.53
CA GLN A 313 -11.81 22.25 1.16
C GLN A 313 -12.29 22.48 2.61
N ARG A 314 -11.55 23.26 3.40
CA ARG A 314 -11.92 23.55 4.79
C ARG A 314 -13.19 24.39 4.90
N VAL A 315 -13.38 25.33 3.97
CA VAL A 315 -14.60 26.14 3.90
C VAL A 315 -15.83 25.24 3.71
N MET A 316 -15.79 24.30 2.76
CA MET A 316 -16.90 23.37 2.50
C MET A 316 -17.20 22.44 3.69
N GLU A 317 -16.14 21.93 4.36
CA GLU A 317 -16.29 21.11 5.56
C GLU A 317 -17.01 21.88 6.67
N ILE A 318 -16.60 23.12 6.94
CA ILE A 318 -17.21 23.95 7.98
C ILE A 318 -18.64 24.32 7.62
N GLN A 319 -18.90 24.66 6.36
CA GLN A 319 -20.22 25.07 5.89
C GLN A 319 -21.26 23.95 6.06
N THR A 320 -20.86 22.71 5.80
CA THR A 320 -21.69 21.53 6.05
C THR A 320 -22.11 21.41 7.52
N VAL A 321 -21.18 21.68 8.46
CA VAL A 321 -21.46 21.62 9.90
C VAL A 321 -22.34 22.79 10.34
N LEU A 322 -22.11 24.00 9.82
CA LEU A 322 -22.94 25.18 10.11
C LEU A 322 -24.38 24.99 9.62
N TRP A 323 -24.58 24.37 8.45
CA TRP A 323 -25.90 24.03 7.93
C TRP A 323 -26.64 23.02 8.82
N GLN A 324 -25.95 21.98 9.30
CA GLN A 324 -26.52 21.01 10.25
C GLN A 324 -26.93 21.64 11.59
N LEU A 325 -26.29 22.74 11.97
CA LEU A 325 -26.63 23.50 13.17
C LEU A 325 -27.79 24.49 12.97
N GLY A 326 -28.28 24.67 11.74
CA GLY A 326 -29.30 25.68 11.42
C GLY A 326 -28.81 27.12 11.61
N LEU A 327 -27.50 27.35 11.45
CA LEU A 327 -26.86 28.66 11.63
C LEU A 327 -26.49 29.35 10.31
N GLU A 328 -26.89 28.75 9.19
CA GLU A 328 -26.88 29.28 7.82
C GLU A 328 -28.25 29.06 7.17
#